data_AF-A0A973MM35-F1
#
_entry.id   AF-A0A973MM35-F1
#
_cell.length_a   1.000
_cell.length_b   1.000
_cell.length_c   1.000
_cell.angle_alpha   90.00
_cell.angle_beta   90.00
_cell.angle_gamma   90.00
#
_symmetry.space_group_name_H-M   'P 1'
#
loop_
_entity.id
_entity.type
_entity.pdbx_description
1 polymer ?
#
loop_
_entity_poly.entity_id
_entity_poly.type
_entity_poly.pdbx_seq_one_letter_code
_entity_poly.pdbx_strand_id
1 'polypeptide(L)'
;MSVLVLALVSGAVIGLALGALGGGGSVLAVPALIYLLGFTPVAATTAALVIVAVTTATALPAHARGGHVRWRTGLLFAAAGIGPAMLGGLVAARLPAAVLTAA
;
A
#
# COMPACT_ATOMS: atom_id res chain seq x y z
N MET A 1 26.65 -7.96 3.21
CA MET A 1 26.11 -7.44 4.50
C MET A 1 25.52 -6.03 4.37
N SER A 2 26.06 -5.15 3.51
CA SER A 2 25.67 -3.72 3.44
C SER A 2 24.28 -3.46 2.85
N VAL A 3 23.87 -4.24 1.85
CA VAL A 3 22.57 -4.09 1.16
C VAL A 3 21.39 -4.38 2.10
N LEU A 4 21.54 -5.37 2.98
CA LEU A 4 20.49 -5.78 3.91
C LEU A 4 20.23 -4.72 4.98
N VAL A 5 21.30 -4.09 5.48
CA VAL A 5 21.20 -2.98 6.44
C VAL A 5 20.55 -1.77 5.77
N LEU A 6 20.95 -1.45 4.53
CA LEU A 6 20.34 -0.35 3.79
C LEU A 6 18.85 -0.59 3.57
N ALA A 7 18.48 -1.79 3.12
CA ALA A 7 17.08 -2.18 2.92
C ALA A 7 16.26 -2.12 4.23
N LEU A 8 16.83 -2.55 5.36
CA LEU A 8 16.18 -2.47 6.67
C LEU A 8 15.97 -1.02 7.14
N VAL A 9 16.99 -0.16 6.98
CA VAL A 9 16.90 1.25 7.38
C VAL A 9 15.92 2.00 6.48
N SER A 10 16.00 1.82 5.16
CA SER A 10 15.05 2.39 4.20
C SER A 10 13.63 1.92 4.49
N GLY A 11 13.44 0.62 4.73
CA GLY A 11 12.15 0.03 5.09
C GLY A 11 11.59 0.57 6.40
N ALA A 12 12.43 0.81 7.41
CA ALA A 12 12.02 1.40 8.68
C ALA A 12 11.61 2.86 8.56
N VAL A 13 12.37 3.68 7.81
CA VAL A 13 12.05 5.10 7.57
C VAL A 13 10.77 5.23 6.77
N ILE A 14 10.63 4.43 5.71
CA ILE A 14 9.40 4.39 4.91
C ILE A 14 8.26 3.92 5.80
N GLY A 15 8.40 2.80 6.52
CA GLY A 15 7.36 2.28 7.41
C GLY A 15 6.89 3.30 8.47
N LEU A 16 7.80 4.07 9.05
CA LEU A 16 7.47 5.17 9.97
C LEU A 16 6.74 6.31 9.28
N ALA A 17 7.19 6.73 8.10
CA ALA A 17 6.51 7.78 7.33
C ALA A 17 5.10 7.34 6.91
N LEU A 18 4.96 6.10 6.41
CA LEU A 18 3.69 5.50 6.01
C LEU A 18 2.73 5.34 7.20
N GLY A 19 3.26 4.94 8.36
CA GLY A 19 2.49 4.79 9.60
C GLY A 19 2.05 6.13 10.21
N ALA A 20 2.91 7.15 10.16
CA ALA A 20 2.63 8.49 10.68
C ALA A 20 1.60 9.27 9.84
N LEU A 21 1.59 9.07 8.52
CA LEU A 21 0.62 9.70 7.61
C LEU A 21 -0.81 9.15 7.77
N GLY A 22 -0.99 7.97 8.38
CA GLY A 22 -2.28 7.45 8.85
C GLY A 22 -3.36 7.17 7.78
N GLY A 23 -3.11 7.49 6.50
CA GLY A 23 -4.13 7.56 5.45
C GLY A 23 -4.00 6.57 4.30
N GLY A 24 -3.04 5.64 4.33
CA GLY A 24 -2.82 4.69 3.23
C GLY A 24 -1.45 4.84 2.59
N GLY A 25 -0.43 4.36 3.30
CA GLY A 25 0.96 4.44 2.84
C GLY A 25 1.27 3.73 1.51
N SER A 26 0.32 3.00 0.94
CA SER A 26 0.44 2.34 -0.37
C SER A 26 0.69 3.31 -1.53
N VAL A 27 0.17 4.54 -1.47
CA VAL A 27 0.37 5.56 -2.53
C VAL A 27 1.85 5.93 -2.66
N LEU A 28 2.57 5.95 -1.55
CA LEU A 28 4.02 6.21 -1.52
C LEU A 28 4.86 4.93 -1.62
N ALA A 29 4.32 3.79 -1.18
CA ALA A 29 5.03 2.51 -1.19
C ALA A 29 5.34 2.03 -2.62
N VAL A 30 4.40 2.16 -3.57
CA VAL A 30 4.61 1.67 -4.95
C VAL A 30 5.75 2.45 -5.65
N PRO A 31 5.76 3.80 -5.69
CA PRO A 31 6.88 4.56 -6.23
C PRO A 31 8.19 4.27 -5.49
N ALA A 32 8.15 4.15 -4.16
CA ALA A 32 9.36 3.85 -3.39
C ALA A 32 9.96 2.48 -3.77
N LEU A 33 9.14 1.44 -3.92
CA LEU A 33 9.61 0.11 -4.31
C LEU A 33 10.19 0.08 -5.73
N ILE A 34 9.61 0.84 -6.66
CA ILE A 34 10.10 0.94 -8.04
C ILE A 34 11.39 1.76 -8.09
N TYR A 35 11.37 2.99 -7.58
CA TYR A 35 12.47 3.94 -7.75
C TYR A 35 13.64 3.73 -6.79
N LEU A 36 13.41 3.27 -5.55
CA LEU A 36 14.49 3.05 -4.58
C LEU A 36 15.00 1.60 -4.59
N LEU A 37 14.10 0.64 -4.78
CA LEU A 37 14.43 -0.80 -4.70
C LEU A 37 14.55 -1.48 -6.07
N GLY A 38 14.20 -0.80 -7.16
CA GLY A 38 14.33 -1.33 -8.52
C GLY A 38 13.38 -2.49 -8.83
N PHE A 39 12.27 -2.62 -8.10
CA PHE A 39 11.29 -3.67 -8.35
C PHE A 39 10.55 -3.42 -9.67
N THR A 40 10.19 -4.49 -10.37
CA THR A 40 9.29 -4.38 -11.52
C THR A 40 7.92 -3.87 -11.06
N PRO A 41 7.16 -3.11 -11.88
CA PRO A 41 5.87 -2.55 -11.49
C PRO A 41 4.88 -3.60 -10.93
N VAL A 42 4.91 -4.79 -11.51
CA VAL A 42 4.09 -5.94 -11.07
C VAL A 42 4.52 -6.42 -9.68
N ALA A 43 5.82 -6.61 -9.45
CA ALA A 43 6.35 -7.04 -8.16
C ALA A 43 6.21 -5.97 -7.07
N ALA A 44 6.34 -4.70 -7.43
CA ALA A 44 6.15 -3.57 -6.52
C ALA A 44 4.68 -3.48 -6.06
N THR A 45 3.73 -3.70 -6.96
CA THR A 45 2.30 -3.67 -6.64
C THR A 45 1.92 -4.79 -5.68
N THR A 46 2.37 -6.03 -5.94
CA THR A 46 2.11 -7.17 -5.05
C THR A 46 2.77 -6.97 -3.68
N ALA A 47 4.02 -6.52 -3.63
CA ALA A 47 4.70 -6.21 -2.39
C ALA A 47 4.00 -5.07 -1.60
N ALA A 48 3.55 -4.01 -2.29
CA ALA A 48 2.84 -2.91 -1.66
C ALA A 48 1.51 -3.36 -1.03
N LEU A 49 0.77 -4.28 -1.65
CA LEU A 49 -0.45 -4.86 -1.06
C LEU A 49 -0.16 -5.63 0.23
N VAL A 50 0.92 -6.42 0.27
CA VAL A 50 1.34 -7.14 1.48
C VAL A 50 1.74 -6.15 2.58
N ILE A 51 2.55 -5.15 2.23
CA ILE A 51 2.99 -4.11 3.17
C ILE A 51 1.79 -3.36 3.73
N VAL A 52 0.83 -2.94 2.90
CA VAL A 52 -0.36 -2.20 3.36
C VAL A 52 -1.25 -3.05 4.24
N ALA A 53 -1.39 -4.35 3.94
CA ALA A 53 -2.20 -5.26 4.73
C ALA A 53 -1.61 -5.42 6.14
N VAL A 54 -0.29 -5.66 6.24
CA VAL A 54 0.39 -5.82 7.53
C VAL A 54 0.39 -4.53 8.33
N THR A 55 0.72 -3.40 7.71
CA THR A 55 0.76 -2.09 8.39
C THR A 55 -0.62 -1.63 8.86
N THR A 56 -1.67 -1.86 8.08
CA THR A 56 -3.04 -1.54 8.50
C THR A 56 -3.51 -2.47 9.62
N ALA A 57 -3.17 -3.76 9.57
CA ALA A 57 -3.51 -4.71 10.63
C ALA A 57 -2.86 -4.37 11.98
N THR A 58 -1.64 -3.80 11.97
CA THR A 58 -0.97 -3.36 13.19
C THR A 58 -1.42 -1.96 13.65
N ALA A 59 -1.71 -1.05 12.71
CA ALA A 59 -2.13 0.32 13.03
C ALA A 59 -3.60 0.42 13.48
N LEU A 60 -4.50 -0.40 12.94
CA LEU A 60 -5.94 -0.33 13.22
C LEU A 60 -6.26 -0.57 14.70
N PRO A 61 -5.72 -1.60 15.39
CA PRO A 61 -5.96 -1.78 16.83
C PRO A 61 -5.41 -0.63 17.68
N ALA A 62 -4.27 -0.04 17.29
CA ALA A 62 -3.68 1.10 17.99
C ALA A 62 -4.60 2.34 17.90
N HIS A 63 -5.11 2.65 16.71
CA HIS A 63 -6.04 3.76 16.50
C HIS A 63 -7.43 3.52 17.10
N ALA A 64 -7.90 2.27 17.06
CA ALA A 64 -9.17 1.86 17.65
C ALA A 64 -9.17 2.06 19.17
N ARG A 65 -8.06 1.74 19.85
CA ARG A 65 -7.90 1.98 21.29
C ARG A 65 -7.89 3.47 21.65
N GLY A 66 -7.43 4.34 20.75
CA GLY A 66 -7.50 5.79 20.92
C GLY A 66 -8.90 6.39 20.72
N GLY A 67 -9.90 5.61 20.30
CA GLY A 67 -11.24 6.14 20.00
C GLY A 67 -11.32 6.96 18.71
N HIS A 68 -10.26 7.00 17.91
CA HIS A 68 -10.17 7.81 16.69
C HIS A 68 -10.76 7.10 15.45
N VAL A 69 -11.36 5.92 15.61
CA VAL A 69 -11.88 5.12 14.50
C VAL A 69 -13.37 5.33 14.32
N ARG A 70 -13.74 5.93 13.19
CA ARG A 70 -15.13 6.08 12.76
C ARG A 70 -15.60 4.83 12.02
N TRP A 71 -15.96 3.79 12.77
CA TRP A 71 -16.35 2.47 12.23
C TRP A 71 -17.41 2.55 11.13
N ARG A 72 -18.48 3.34 11.33
CA ARG A 72 -19.56 3.46 10.35
C ARG A 72 -19.06 4.03 9.01
N THR A 73 -18.27 5.10 9.06
CA THR A 73 -17.70 5.71 7.85
C THR A 73 -16.67 4.78 7.20
N GLY A 74 -15.82 4.12 8.00
CA GLY A 74 -14.82 3.17 7.50
C GLY A 74 -15.44 1.97 6.80
N LEU A 75 -16.52 1.39 7.36
CA LEU A 75 -17.20 0.24 6.77
C LEU A 75 -17.92 0.61 5.46
N LEU A 76 -18.56 1.78 5.42
CA LEU A 76 -19.18 2.30 4.20
C LEU A 76 -18.13 2.57 3.11
N PHE A 77 -16.98 3.11 3.49
CA PHE A 77 -15.87 3.36 2.56
C PHE A 77 -15.29 2.05 2.02
N ALA A 78 -15.08 1.06 2.89
CA ALA A 78 -14.63 -0.27 2.49
C ALA A 78 -15.63 -0.93 1.52
N ALA A 79 -16.93 -0.93 1.86
CA ALA A 79 -17.98 -1.49 1.01
C ALA A 79 -18.06 -0.80 -0.35
N ALA A 80 -18.00 0.54 -0.37
CA ALA A 80 -17.98 1.32 -1.61
C ALA A 80 -16.73 1.09 -2.45
N GLY A 81 -15.58 0.78 -1.83
CA GLY A 81 -14.30 0.56 -2.50
C GLY A 81 -14.12 -0.84 -3.08
N ILE A 82 -14.73 -1.88 -2.48
CA ILE A 82 -14.56 -3.28 -2.92
C ILE A 82 -15.01 -3.46 -4.39
N GLY A 83 -16.19 -2.96 -4.75
CA GLY A 83 -16.73 -3.13 -6.10
C GLY A 83 -15.82 -2.55 -7.20
N PRO A 84 -15.47 -1.25 -7.12
CA PRO A 84 -14.53 -0.61 -8.03
C PRO A 84 -13.15 -1.28 -8.04
N ALA A 85 -12.63 -1.71 -6.89
CA ALA A 85 -11.34 -2.38 -6.82
C ALA A 85 -11.33 -3.74 -7.55
N MET A 86 -12.38 -4.54 -7.39
CA MET A 86 -12.52 -5.82 -8.10
C MET A 86 -12.71 -5.61 -9.60
N LEU A 87 -13.54 -4.66 -10.01
CA LEU A 87 -13.73 -4.30 -11.42
C LEU A 87 -12.43 -3.76 -12.04
N GLY A 88 -11.73 -2.87 -11.34
CA GLY A 88 -10.45 -2.34 -11.77
C GLY A 88 -9.40 -3.44 -11.95
N GLY A 89 -9.32 -4.41 -11.03
CA GLY A 89 -8.43 -5.56 -11.14
C GLY A 89 -8.76 -6.47 -12.34
N LEU A 90 -10.05 -6.73 -12.59
CA LEU A 90 -10.50 -7.52 -13.74
C LEU A 90 -10.22 -6.83 -15.07
N VAL A 91 -10.44 -5.51 -15.15
CA VAL A 91 -10.19 -4.70 -16.35
C VAL A 91 -8.68 -4.55 -16.58
N ALA A 92 -7.89 -4.32 -15.53
CA ALA A 92 -6.43 -4.26 -15.61
C ALA A 92 -5.82 -5.57 -16.13
N ALA A 93 -6.36 -6.72 -15.74
CA ALA A 93 -5.93 -8.03 -16.24
C ALA A 93 -6.20 -8.25 -17.74
N ARG A 94 -7.07 -7.43 -18.35
CA ARG A 94 -7.45 -7.50 -19.77
C ARG A 94 -6.70 -6.46 -20.63
N LEU A 95 -5.97 -5.53 -20.02
CA LEU A 95 -5.28 -4.45 -20.72
C LEU A 95 -3.81 -4.81 -21.00
N PRO A 96 -3.27 -4.48 -22.19
CA PRO A 96 -1.85 -4.68 -22.48
C PRO A 96 -0.98 -3.84 -21.53
N ALA A 97 0.12 -4.40 -21.03
CA ALA A 97 1.03 -3.75 -20.10
C ALA A 97 1.51 -2.35 -20.58
N ALA A 98 1.62 -2.16 -21.90
CA ALA A 98 1.99 -0.89 -22.51
C ALA A 98 0.99 0.26 -22.24
N VAL A 99 -0.30 -0.02 -22.07
CA VAL A 99 -1.32 0.99 -21.77
C VAL A 99 -1.31 1.37 -20.29
N LEU A 100 -0.88 0.46 -19.41
CA LEU A 100 -0.80 0.69 -17.96
C LEU A 100 0.41 1.52 -17.54
N THR A 101 1.45 1.60 -18.39
CA THR A 101 2.70 2.34 -18.10
C THR A 101 2.92 3.56 -19.01
N ALA A 102 1.98 3.89 -19.90
CA ALA A 102 2.09 5.00 -20.85
C ALA A 102 1.58 6.36 -20.31
N ALA A 103 1.12 6.41 -19.06
CA ALA A 103 0.76 7.65 -18.34
C ALA A 103 1.83 7.97 -17.30
#